data_AF-A0A0N9IC67-F1
#
_entry.id   AF-A0A0N9IC67-F1
#
_cell.length_a   1.000
_cell.length_b   1.000
_cell.length_c   1.000
_cell.angle_alpha   90.00
_cell.angle_beta   90.00
_cell.angle_gamma   90.00
#
_symmetry.space_group_name_H-M   'P 1'
#
loop_
_entity.id
_entity.type
_entity.pdbx_description
1 polymer ?
#
loop_
_entity_poly.entity_id
_entity_poly.type
_entity_poly.pdbx_seq_one_letter_code
_entity_poly.pdbx_strand_id
1 'polypeptide(L)'
;MRIESMVVLGMDNGKALHPYDLDGSVVLRKPKGHYMVDTHIPAEDSYTHVFLPSLTLHHDQSLTLDARQAKPVRPAVPNPKVTAALLDAGLVRLFDTPDGRSGFLSGAILSGGPPFHGLHQGPPLRPDELGAWMAVKLGEPGKGNDFTGSPVMYHLLWQAHGTCPTGFEPVVRQDELAEIRQRYHATPAGKFGYTWTFGYLEGLGHLATGGPLGVPLPFERTEYFQRAGRGRRVSASTATRASIPRAATSTAAPRSANRERARSGTGTGVCSRRRSKPPRTRRRTICPPGPATR
;
A
#
# COMPACT_ATOMS: atom_id res chain seq x y z
N MET A 1 -20.12 -8.85 -8.73
CA MET A 1 -18.94 -7.99 -8.52
C MET A 1 -18.69 -7.95 -7.02
N ARG A 2 -17.51 -8.33 -6.53
CA ARG A 2 -17.20 -8.36 -5.09
C ARG A 2 -16.37 -7.12 -4.77
N ILE A 3 -16.84 -6.30 -3.83
CA ILE A 3 -16.00 -5.23 -3.26
C ILE A 3 -15.04 -5.92 -2.29
N GLU A 4 -13.75 -5.97 -2.61
CA GLU A 4 -12.77 -6.57 -1.68
C GLU A 4 -12.41 -5.61 -0.56
N SER A 5 -12.34 -4.32 -0.86
CA SER A 5 -12.09 -3.31 0.15
C SER A 5 -12.77 -2.00 -0.20
N MET A 6 -13.47 -1.45 0.80
CA MET A 6 -13.89 -0.06 0.84
C MET A 6 -13.35 0.54 2.13
N VAL A 7 -12.88 1.78 2.05
CA VAL A 7 -12.50 2.59 3.19
C VAL A 7 -13.31 3.88 3.17
N VAL A 8 -13.99 4.18 4.27
CA VAL A 8 -14.54 5.51 4.54
C VAL A 8 -13.69 6.11 5.65
N LEU A 9 -12.97 7.18 5.36
CA LEU A 9 -12.09 7.86 6.32
C LEU A 9 -12.70 9.19 6.74
N GLY A 10 -12.91 9.39 8.05
CA GLY A 10 -13.21 10.69 8.61
C GLY A 10 -11.95 11.56 8.61
N MET A 11 -11.93 12.60 7.79
CA MET A 11 -10.77 13.50 7.66
C MET A 11 -10.58 14.37 8.90
N ASP A 12 -11.65 14.64 9.66
CA ASP A 12 -11.57 15.50 10.85
C ASP A 12 -10.92 14.80 12.06
N ASN A 13 -10.84 13.47 12.04
CA ASN A 13 -10.38 12.66 13.19
C ASN A 13 -9.52 11.44 12.81
N GLY A 14 -9.21 11.27 11.52
CA GLY A 14 -8.41 10.16 11.01
C GLY A 14 -9.02 8.76 11.17
N LYS A 15 -10.31 8.63 11.54
CA LYS A 15 -10.93 7.32 11.79
C LYS A 15 -11.35 6.65 10.49
N ALA A 16 -10.74 5.51 10.20
CA ALA A 16 -11.09 4.66 9.07
C ALA A 16 -12.21 3.66 9.43
N LEU A 17 -13.08 3.39 8.46
CA LEU A 17 -14.13 2.40 8.51
C LEU A 17 -14.05 1.53 7.27
N HIS A 18 -14.38 0.26 7.40
CA HIS A 18 -14.38 -0.70 6.29
C HIS A 18 -15.77 -1.31 6.13
N PRO A 19 -16.74 -0.52 5.62
CA PRO A 19 -18.10 -1.02 5.50
C PRO A 19 -18.18 -2.02 4.35
N TYR A 20 -19.02 -3.04 4.52
CA TYR A 20 -19.22 -4.08 3.54
C TYR A 20 -20.60 -4.71 3.72
N ASP A 21 -21.27 -4.96 2.61
CA ASP A 21 -22.45 -5.83 2.52
C ASP A 21 -22.34 -6.65 1.23
N LEU A 22 -22.96 -7.83 1.21
CA LEU A 22 -22.97 -8.75 0.07
C LEU A 22 -23.75 -8.19 -1.13
N ASP A 23 -24.76 -7.36 -0.88
CA ASP A 23 -25.54 -6.71 -1.95
C ASP A 23 -24.86 -5.47 -2.56
N GLY A 24 -23.71 -5.06 -2.00
CA GLY A 24 -22.96 -3.89 -2.43
C GLY A 24 -23.49 -2.54 -1.90
N SER A 25 -24.46 -2.54 -0.99
CA SER A 25 -25.07 -1.36 -0.40
C SER A 25 -24.83 -1.31 1.12
N VAL A 26 -24.45 -0.14 1.64
CA VAL A 26 -24.21 0.04 3.07
C VAL A 26 -24.88 1.32 3.57
N VAL A 27 -25.51 1.25 4.74
CA VAL A 27 -26.05 2.43 5.44
C VAL A 27 -25.18 2.72 6.65
N LEU A 28 -24.63 3.93 6.71
CA LEU A 28 -23.74 4.36 7.78
C LEU A 28 -24.29 5.60 8.46
N ARG A 29 -24.43 5.55 9.78
CA ARG A 29 -24.67 6.74 10.60
C ARG A 29 -23.34 7.28 11.10
N LYS A 30 -23.01 8.50 10.68
CA LYS A 30 -21.77 9.19 11.06
C LYS A 30 -22.04 10.64 11.47
N PRO A 31 -21.19 11.22 12.33
CA PRO A 31 -21.27 12.66 12.62
C PRO A 31 -21.12 13.48 11.35
N LYS A 32 -21.69 14.68 11.33
CA LYS A 32 -21.39 15.67 10.29
C LYS A 32 -19.88 15.93 10.26
N GLY A 33 -19.33 16.13 9.07
CA GLY A 33 -17.89 16.33 8.91
C GLY A 33 -17.40 16.03 7.50
N HIS A 34 -16.09 15.99 7.36
CA HIS A 34 -15.41 15.71 6.10
C HIS A 34 -14.94 14.25 6.03
N TYR A 35 -15.18 13.64 4.89
CA TYR A 35 -14.87 12.25 4.63
C TYR A 35 -14.20 12.10 3.27
N MET A 36 -13.53 10.98 3.06
CA MET A 36 -13.19 10.47 1.74
C MET A 36 -13.59 9.00 1.65
N VAL A 37 -13.74 8.52 0.43
CA VAL A 37 -14.07 7.12 0.16
C VAL A 37 -13.09 6.54 -0.85
N ASP A 38 -12.50 5.40 -0.52
CA ASP A 38 -11.52 4.69 -1.33
C ASP A 38 -12.01 3.25 -1.51
N THR A 39 -12.19 2.80 -2.76
CA THR A 39 -12.78 1.49 -3.04
C THR A 39 -12.00 0.76 -4.12
N HIS A 40 -11.65 -0.49 -3.82
CA HIS A 40 -11.02 -1.41 -4.76
C HIS A 40 -11.96 -2.57 -5.08
N ILE A 41 -12.13 -2.78 -6.38
CA ILE A 41 -13.12 -3.69 -6.93
C ILE A 41 -12.40 -4.63 -7.90
N PRO A 42 -11.89 -5.77 -7.42
CA PRO A 42 -11.35 -6.80 -8.28
C PRO A 42 -12.47 -7.58 -8.95
N ALA A 43 -12.23 -7.95 -10.19
CA ALA A 43 -12.97 -8.92 -10.96
C ALA A 43 -12.03 -10.06 -11.37
N GLU A 44 -12.56 -11.08 -12.05
CA GLU A 44 -11.78 -12.24 -12.49
C GLU A 44 -10.61 -11.85 -13.40
N ASP A 45 -10.81 -10.85 -14.26
CA ASP A 45 -9.89 -10.46 -15.32
C ASP A 45 -9.50 -8.98 -15.28
N SER A 46 -9.93 -8.22 -14.27
CA SER A 46 -9.75 -6.78 -14.22
C SER A 46 -9.77 -6.24 -12.80
N TYR A 47 -9.28 -5.01 -12.65
CA TYR A 47 -9.22 -4.32 -11.37
C TYR A 47 -9.71 -2.89 -11.53
N THR A 48 -10.59 -2.43 -10.64
CA THR A 48 -11.09 -1.05 -10.64
C THR A 48 -10.81 -0.37 -9.31
N HIS A 49 -10.26 0.85 -9.38
CA HIS A 49 -10.06 1.73 -8.24
C HIS A 49 -10.96 2.96 -8.37
N VAL A 50 -11.88 3.13 -7.42
CA VAL A 50 -12.76 4.31 -7.33
C VAL A 50 -12.38 5.11 -6.10
N PHE A 51 -12.08 6.39 -6.31
CA PHE A 51 -11.67 7.30 -5.25
C PHE A 51 -12.54 8.57 -5.26
N LEU A 52 -13.24 8.80 -4.14
CA LEU A 52 -13.93 10.04 -3.82
C LEU A 52 -13.08 10.82 -2.81
N PRO A 53 -12.32 11.83 -3.26
CA PRO A 53 -11.30 12.50 -2.45
C PRO A 53 -11.85 13.36 -1.31
N SER A 54 -13.09 13.81 -1.42
CA SER A 54 -13.73 14.71 -0.47
C SER A 54 -15.25 14.58 -0.54
N LEU A 55 -15.86 14.38 0.62
CA LEU A 55 -17.29 14.30 0.87
C LEU A 55 -17.60 15.12 2.11
N THR A 56 -18.51 16.10 2.01
CA THR A 56 -18.97 16.89 3.15
C THR A 56 -20.34 16.38 3.60
N LEU A 57 -20.36 15.62 4.69
CA LEU A 57 -21.57 15.07 5.28
C LEU A 57 -22.21 16.11 6.20
N HIS A 58 -23.35 16.67 5.80
CA HIS A 58 -24.07 17.68 6.58
C HIS A 58 -25.59 17.41 6.71
N HIS A 59 -26.08 16.43 5.94
CA HIS A 59 -27.42 15.87 5.93
C HIS A 59 -27.33 14.41 5.44
N ASP A 60 -28.46 13.71 5.37
CA ASP A 60 -28.51 12.34 4.83
C ASP A 60 -28.20 12.36 3.32
N GLN A 61 -27.22 11.57 2.90
CA GLN A 61 -26.74 11.56 1.51
C GLN A 61 -26.61 10.13 1.01
N SER A 62 -27.01 9.92 -0.25
CA SER A 62 -26.77 8.68 -0.99
C SER A 62 -25.61 8.87 -1.96
N LEU A 63 -24.66 7.95 -1.93
CA LEU A 63 -23.50 7.94 -2.81
C LEU A 63 -23.50 6.64 -3.61
N THR A 64 -23.35 6.75 -4.92
CA THR A 64 -23.13 5.60 -5.81
C THR A 64 -21.70 5.63 -6.32
N LEU A 65 -20.95 4.57 -6.06
CA LEU A 65 -19.60 4.34 -6.57
C LEU A 65 -19.70 3.41 -7.79
N ASP A 66 -19.99 3.97 -8.96
CA ASP A 66 -20.23 3.19 -10.17
C ASP A 66 -18.93 2.87 -10.90
N ALA A 67 -18.41 1.66 -10.67
CA ALA A 67 -17.20 1.15 -11.32
C ALA A 67 -17.26 1.19 -12.85
N ARG A 68 -18.45 1.17 -13.46
CA ARG A 68 -18.61 1.22 -14.92
C ARG A 68 -18.24 2.58 -15.51
N GLN A 69 -18.15 3.61 -14.68
CA GLN A 69 -17.67 4.94 -15.08
C GLN A 69 -16.14 5.03 -15.06
N ALA A 70 -15.46 4.06 -14.44
CA ALA A 70 -14.01 4.01 -14.44
C ALA A 70 -13.48 3.80 -15.87
N LYS A 71 -12.38 4.46 -16.16
CA LYS A 71 -11.76 4.41 -17.49
C LYS A 71 -10.44 3.66 -17.44
N PRO A 72 -10.06 2.96 -18.53
CA PRO A 72 -8.82 2.22 -18.58
C PRO A 72 -7.60 3.10 -18.28
N VAL A 73 -6.61 2.49 -17.66
CA VAL A 73 -5.27 3.06 -17.57
C VAL A 73 -4.33 2.11 -18.28
N ARG A 74 -3.86 2.53 -19.47
CA ARG A 74 -3.18 1.66 -20.42
C ARG A 74 -1.98 2.37 -21.04
N PRO A 75 -0.83 2.38 -20.37
CA PRO A 75 0.39 2.88 -20.98
C PRO A 75 0.84 1.99 -22.14
N ALA A 76 1.42 2.60 -23.18
CA ALA A 76 1.95 1.93 -24.34
C ALA A 76 3.42 2.30 -24.59
N VAL A 77 4.16 1.37 -25.20
CA VAL A 77 5.56 1.52 -25.62
C VAL A 77 5.73 1.08 -27.08
N PRO A 78 6.85 1.38 -27.75
CA PRO A 78 7.02 1.07 -29.17
C PRO A 78 7.10 -0.43 -29.49
N ASN A 79 7.46 -1.28 -28.53
CA ASN A 79 7.50 -2.74 -28.72
C ASN A 79 6.10 -3.35 -28.53
N PRO A 80 5.43 -3.86 -29.57
CA PRO A 80 4.08 -4.43 -29.45
C PRO A 80 4.05 -5.82 -28.82
N LYS A 81 5.21 -6.45 -28.58
CA LYS A 81 5.31 -7.80 -27.99
C LYS A 81 5.25 -7.80 -26.47
N VAL A 82 5.34 -6.64 -25.82
CA VAL A 82 5.31 -6.56 -24.36
C VAL A 82 3.89 -6.36 -23.84
N THR A 83 3.61 -6.97 -22.70
CA THR A 83 2.38 -6.79 -21.93
C THR A 83 2.73 -6.47 -20.48
N ALA A 84 1.74 -6.08 -19.68
CA ALA A 84 1.98 -5.73 -18.28
C ALA A 84 2.34 -6.97 -17.45
N ALA A 85 3.57 -7.00 -16.95
CA ALA A 85 4.06 -8.01 -16.01
C ALA A 85 3.65 -7.66 -14.57
N LEU A 86 3.61 -6.37 -14.28
CA LEU A 86 3.26 -5.84 -12.98
C LEU A 86 2.71 -4.42 -13.12
N LEU A 87 1.63 -4.13 -12.41
CA LEU A 87 1.12 -2.78 -12.20
C LEU A 87 1.19 -2.45 -10.71
N ASP A 88 1.64 -1.26 -10.37
CA ASP A 88 1.58 -0.67 -9.03
C ASP A 88 0.91 0.69 -9.16
N ALA A 89 -0.30 0.81 -8.63
CA ALA A 89 -1.08 2.04 -8.67
C ALA A 89 -1.51 2.41 -7.26
N GLY A 90 -1.42 3.68 -6.91
CA GLY A 90 -1.82 4.14 -5.59
C GLY A 90 -1.88 5.64 -5.44
N LEU A 91 -2.21 6.06 -4.23
CA LEU A 91 -2.32 7.45 -3.83
C LEU A 91 -1.92 7.68 -2.38
N VAL A 92 -1.54 8.92 -2.11
CA VAL A 92 -1.45 9.52 -0.78
C VAL A 92 -2.39 10.72 -0.74
N ARG A 93 -3.39 10.67 0.13
CA ARG A 93 -4.26 11.80 0.46
C ARG A 93 -3.76 12.43 1.76
N LEU A 94 -3.34 13.68 1.70
CA LEU A 94 -2.91 14.48 2.86
C LEU A 94 -4.05 15.39 3.33
N PHE A 95 -4.26 15.50 4.63
CA PHE A 95 -5.33 16.30 5.21
C PHE A 95 -4.98 16.77 6.61
N ASP A 96 -5.61 17.84 7.07
CA ASP A 96 -5.37 18.40 8.40
C ASP A 96 -6.33 17.79 9.42
N THR A 97 -5.79 17.48 10.61
CA THR A 97 -6.53 17.03 11.78
C THR A 97 -6.19 17.95 12.97
N PRO A 98 -6.96 17.92 14.07
CA PRO A 98 -6.61 18.64 15.29
C PRO A 98 -5.20 18.31 15.81
N ASP A 99 -4.69 17.11 15.51
CA ASP A 99 -3.36 16.64 15.94
C ASP A 99 -2.24 16.97 14.93
N GLY A 100 -2.57 17.67 13.84
CA GLY A 100 -1.64 18.08 12.78
C GLY A 100 -1.95 17.46 11.41
N ARG A 101 -0.99 17.57 10.48
CA ARG A 101 -1.12 17.04 9.12
C ARG A 101 -1.04 15.51 9.13
N SER A 102 -2.09 14.88 8.65
CA SER A 102 -2.25 13.43 8.52
C SER A 102 -2.23 13.01 7.05
N GLY A 103 -2.06 11.71 6.82
CA GLY A 103 -2.04 11.12 5.50
C GLY A 103 -2.70 9.75 5.45
N PHE A 104 -3.36 9.48 4.34
CA PHE A 104 -3.85 8.15 3.98
C PHE A 104 -3.13 7.65 2.76
N LEU A 105 -2.50 6.49 2.89
CA LEU A 105 -1.83 5.77 1.81
C LEU A 105 -2.72 4.62 1.36
N SER A 106 -2.95 4.52 0.07
CA SER A 106 -3.70 3.42 -0.56
C SER A 106 -3.06 3.03 -1.87
N GLY A 107 -3.15 1.75 -2.23
CA GLY A 107 -2.62 1.27 -3.49
C GLY A 107 -2.73 -0.24 -3.66
N ALA A 108 -2.48 -0.68 -4.87
CA ALA A 108 -2.57 -2.07 -5.30
C ALA A 108 -1.36 -2.43 -6.16
N ILE A 109 -0.78 -3.61 -5.88
CA ILE A 109 0.24 -4.24 -6.71
C ILE A 109 -0.39 -5.45 -7.39
N LEU A 110 -0.52 -5.39 -8.71
CA LEU A 110 -1.21 -6.38 -9.54
C LEU A 110 -0.19 -7.14 -10.40
N SER A 111 0.09 -8.38 -10.02
CA SER A 111 0.95 -9.31 -10.78
C SER A 111 0.26 -9.78 -12.05
N GLY A 112 1.01 -9.94 -13.14
CA GLY A 112 0.46 -10.29 -14.45
C GLY A 112 -0.30 -9.15 -15.15
N GLY A 113 -0.40 -7.99 -14.49
CA GLY A 113 -0.92 -6.74 -15.04
C GLY A 113 -2.31 -6.86 -15.66
N PRO A 114 -3.33 -7.35 -14.93
CA PRO A 114 -4.70 -7.34 -15.42
C PRO A 114 -5.11 -5.89 -15.78
N PRO A 115 -6.04 -5.71 -16.75
CA PRO A 115 -6.64 -4.42 -17.04
C PRO A 115 -7.03 -3.63 -15.79
N PHE A 116 -6.45 -2.44 -15.64
CA PHE A 116 -6.72 -1.53 -14.54
C PHE A 116 -7.60 -0.38 -15.01
N HIS A 117 -8.62 -0.06 -14.21
CA HIS A 117 -9.52 1.05 -14.43
C HIS A 117 -9.49 1.98 -13.22
N GLY A 118 -9.37 3.28 -13.49
CA GLY A 118 -9.36 4.30 -12.45
C GLY A 118 -10.57 5.21 -12.59
N LEU A 119 -11.12 5.65 -11.44
CA LEU A 119 -12.14 6.69 -11.36
C LEU A 119 -11.83 7.64 -10.20
N HIS A 120 -11.54 8.89 -10.54
CA HIS A 120 -11.56 10.01 -9.61
C HIS A 120 -12.96 10.63 -9.62
N GLN A 121 -13.72 10.37 -8.56
CA GLN A 121 -15.11 10.79 -8.44
C GLN A 121 -15.19 12.04 -7.57
N GLY A 122 -15.33 13.21 -8.17
CA GLY A 122 -15.43 14.48 -7.44
C GLY A 122 -14.52 15.57 -7.99
N PRO A 123 -14.50 16.76 -7.37
CA PRO A 123 -13.63 17.85 -7.79
C PRO A 123 -12.16 17.53 -7.52
N PRO A 124 -11.23 18.05 -8.35
CA PRO A 124 -9.80 17.94 -8.08
C PRO A 124 -9.43 18.65 -6.76
N LEU A 125 -8.40 18.13 -6.10
CA LEU A 125 -7.82 18.69 -4.90
C LEU A 125 -6.62 19.58 -5.21
N ARG A 126 -6.08 20.26 -4.19
CA ARG A 126 -4.81 20.97 -4.34
C ARG A 126 -3.68 19.97 -4.65
N PRO A 127 -2.64 20.38 -5.41
CA PRO A 127 -1.52 19.50 -5.73
C PRO A 127 -0.75 18.95 -4.52
N ASP A 128 -0.74 19.68 -3.40
CA ASP A 128 -0.09 19.28 -2.15
C ASP A 128 -0.97 18.37 -1.26
N GLU A 129 -2.21 18.14 -1.67
CA GLU A 129 -3.25 17.47 -0.90
C GLU A 129 -3.49 16.03 -1.38
N LEU A 130 -3.18 15.75 -2.65
CA LEU A 130 -3.30 14.43 -3.23
C LEU A 130 -2.12 14.19 -4.18
N GLY A 131 -1.34 13.15 -3.90
CA GLY A 131 -0.39 12.58 -4.85
C GLY A 131 -0.88 11.20 -5.27
N ALA A 132 -0.97 10.92 -6.56
CA ALA A 132 -1.25 9.59 -7.09
C ALA A 132 -0.09 9.13 -7.96
N TRP A 133 0.13 7.83 -8.06
CA TRP A 133 1.13 7.27 -8.94
C TRP A 133 0.60 6.07 -9.72
N MET A 134 1.29 5.82 -10.81
CA MET A 134 1.23 4.55 -11.50
C MET A 134 2.63 4.17 -11.93
N ALA A 135 3.06 2.98 -11.54
CA ALA A 135 4.24 2.32 -12.03
C ALA A 135 3.88 1.03 -12.74
N VAL A 136 4.50 0.80 -13.90
CA VAL A 136 4.21 -0.38 -14.72
C VAL A 136 5.50 -1.02 -15.16
N LYS A 137 5.56 -2.35 -15.04
CA LYS A 137 6.59 -3.19 -15.66
C LYS A 137 5.96 -3.87 -16.88
N LEU A 138 6.50 -3.63 -18.07
CA LEU A 138 6.08 -4.32 -19.29
C LEU A 138 7.17 -5.26 -19.77
N GLY A 139 6.84 -6.52 -20.04
CA GLY A 139 7.78 -7.51 -20.55
C GLY A 139 7.15 -8.36 -21.65
N GLU A 140 7.97 -9.04 -22.44
CA GLU A 140 7.49 -10.09 -23.34
C GLU A 140 7.04 -11.30 -22.50
N PRO A 141 5.78 -11.75 -22.62
CA PRO A 141 5.27 -12.88 -21.86
C PRO A 141 5.77 -14.21 -22.45
N GLY A 142 6.14 -15.12 -21.56
CA GLY A 142 6.40 -16.52 -21.85
C GLY A 142 5.15 -17.39 -21.73
N LYS A 143 5.37 -18.71 -21.61
CA LYS A 143 4.28 -19.68 -21.44
C LYS A 143 3.48 -19.39 -20.17
N GLY A 144 2.16 -19.29 -20.29
CA GLY A 144 1.27 -19.07 -19.14
C GLY A 144 1.34 -17.66 -18.54
N ASN A 145 1.69 -16.64 -19.33
CA ASN A 145 1.89 -15.26 -18.89
C ASN A 145 3.02 -15.11 -17.85
N ASP A 146 4.05 -15.95 -17.97
CA ASP A 146 5.26 -15.87 -17.15
C ASP A 146 6.24 -14.83 -17.70
N PHE A 147 6.77 -13.96 -16.85
CA PHE A 147 7.71 -12.90 -17.24
C PHE A 147 9.14 -13.15 -16.78
N THR A 148 9.43 -14.31 -16.17
CA THR A 148 10.74 -14.57 -15.58
C THR A 148 11.88 -14.59 -16.60
N GLY A 149 11.63 -15.15 -17.78
CA GLY A 149 12.60 -15.23 -18.88
C GLY A 149 12.50 -14.09 -19.90
N SER A 150 11.81 -12.99 -19.56
CA SER A 150 11.57 -11.92 -20.52
C SER A 150 12.88 -11.24 -20.94
N PRO A 151 13.26 -11.22 -22.24
CA PRO A 151 14.55 -10.66 -22.69
C PRO A 151 14.58 -9.13 -22.66
N VAL A 152 13.41 -8.49 -22.48
CA VAL A 152 13.24 -7.05 -22.40
C VAL A 152 12.25 -6.69 -21.29
N MET A 153 12.52 -5.61 -20.56
CA MET A 153 11.61 -5.05 -19.56
C MET A 153 11.52 -3.54 -19.70
N TYR A 154 10.32 -2.96 -19.60
CA TYR A 154 10.12 -1.51 -19.52
C TYR A 154 9.68 -1.16 -18.11
N HIS A 155 10.31 -0.16 -17.51
CA HIS A 155 10.01 0.36 -16.18
C HIS A 155 9.51 1.79 -16.33
N LEU A 156 8.19 1.95 -16.20
CA LEU A 156 7.50 3.20 -16.44
C LEU A 156 6.91 3.73 -15.12
N LEU A 157 6.94 5.04 -14.93
CA LEU A 157 6.48 5.68 -13.71
C LEU A 157 5.87 7.04 -14.01
N TRP A 158 4.63 7.24 -13.57
CA TRP A 158 3.95 8.53 -13.60
C TRP A 158 3.48 8.91 -12.20
N GLN A 159 3.47 10.22 -11.96
CA GLN A 159 2.93 10.84 -10.78
C GLN A 159 1.90 11.89 -11.23
N ALA A 160 0.76 11.92 -10.56
CA ALA A 160 -0.27 12.92 -10.71
C ALA A 160 -0.49 13.63 -9.37
N HIS A 161 -0.91 14.88 -9.44
CA HIS A 161 -1.21 15.70 -8.26
C HIS A 161 -2.64 16.24 -8.35
N GLY A 162 -3.32 16.33 -7.22
CA GLY A 162 -4.71 16.82 -7.13
C GLY A 162 -5.78 15.90 -7.74
N THR A 163 -5.40 14.90 -8.53
CA THR A 163 -6.31 13.94 -9.18
C THR A 163 -5.73 12.53 -9.22
N CYS A 164 -6.61 11.54 -9.34
CA CYS A 164 -6.24 10.15 -9.65
C CYS A 164 -6.47 9.89 -11.15
N PRO A 165 -5.62 9.10 -11.83
CA PRO A 165 -5.79 8.80 -13.24
C PRO A 165 -7.19 8.22 -13.56
N THR A 166 -7.89 8.82 -14.52
CA THR A 166 -9.17 8.34 -15.06
C THR A 166 -9.11 8.42 -16.58
N GLY A 167 -8.79 7.31 -17.25
CA GLY A 167 -8.61 7.29 -18.71
C GLY A 167 -7.22 7.75 -19.12
N PHE A 168 -6.19 7.14 -18.53
CA PHE A 168 -4.80 7.54 -18.70
C PHE A 168 -4.06 6.55 -19.61
N GLU A 169 -3.82 6.95 -20.85
CA GLU A 169 -3.23 6.10 -21.89
C GLU A 169 -1.99 6.76 -22.51
N PRO A 170 -0.90 6.96 -21.74
CA PRO A 170 0.30 7.58 -22.26
C PRO A 170 0.99 6.66 -23.27
N VAL A 171 1.50 7.24 -24.35
CA VAL A 171 2.37 6.54 -25.32
C VAL A 171 3.79 7.02 -25.11
N VAL A 172 4.66 6.14 -24.61
CA VAL A 172 6.09 6.44 -24.41
C VAL A 172 6.84 6.13 -25.69
N ARG A 173 7.65 7.08 -26.15
CA ARG A 173 8.47 6.96 -27.36
C ARG A 173 9.86 6.40 -27.03
N GLN A 174 10.55 5.87 -28.04
CA GLN A 174 11.87 5.26 -27.85
C GLN A 174 12.93 6.25 -27.34
N ASP A 175 12.87 7.50 -27.79
CA ASP A 175 13.78 8.58 -27.39
C ASP A 175 13.53 9.08 -25.95
N GLU A 176 12.37 8.76 -25.38
CA GLU A 176 12.04 9.00 -23.97
C GLU A 176 12.54 7.87 -23.05
N LEU A 177 13.23 6.86 -23.57
CA LEU A 177 13.72 5.72 -22.82
C LEU A 177 15.25 5.73 -22.68
N ALA A 178 15.72 5.26 -21.53
CA ALA A 178 17.11 4.92 -21.28
C ALA A 178 17.26 3.39 -21.31
N GLU A 179 18.17 2.89 -22.15
CA GLU A 179 18.48 1.47 -22.26
C GLU A 179 19.58 1.08 -21.25
N ILE A 180 19.34 0.02 -20.49
CA ILE A 180 20.32 -0.61 -19.60
C ILE A 180 20.39 -2.09 -19.94
N ARG A 181 21.58 -2.60 -20.26
CA ARG A 181 21.80 -4.04 -20.44
C ARG A 181 22.29 -4.66 -19.14
N GLN A 182 21.49 -5.53 -18.56
CA GLN A 182 21.83 -6.22 -17.31
C GLN A 182 22.24 -7.66 -17.60
N ARG A 183 23.41 -8.05 -17.06
CA ARG A 183 23.90 -9.42 -17.08
C ARG A 183 23.89 -9.97 -15.67
N TYR A 184 23.11 -11.03 -15.46
CA TYR A 184 23.03 -11.75 -14.20
C TYR A 184 23.87 -13.01 -14.29
N HIS A 185 24.88 -13.10 -13.43
CA HIS A 185 25.76 -14.25 -13.34
C HIS A 185 25.29 -15.22 -12.25
N ALA A 186 25.66 -16.49 -12.38
CA ALA A 186 25.43 -17.52 -11.38
C ALA A 186 26.75 -18.19 -11.04
N THR A 187 27.01 -18.46 -9.75
CA THR A 187 28.19 -19.23 -9.33
C THR A 187 27.97 -20.74 -9.58
N PRO A 188 26.88 -21.36 -9.07
CA PRO A 188 26.39 -22.62 -9.59
C PRO A 188 25.30 -22.42 -10.66
N ALA A 189 25.24 -23.32 -11.65
CA ALA A 189 24.18 -23.33 -12.67
C ALA A 189 22.79 -23.65 -12.06
N GLY A 190 21.71 -23.26 -12.76
CA GLY A 190 20.34 -23.61 -12.38
C GLY A 190 19.82 -22.85 -11.16
N LYS A 191 20.27 -21.60 -10.96
CA LYS A 191 19.76 -20.73 -9.90
C LYS A 191 18.70 -19.78 -10.44
N PHE A 192 17.98 -19.16 -9.50
CA PHE A 192 16.93 -18.20 -9.76
C PHE A 192 17.17 -16.95 -8.93
N GLY A 193 17.03 -15.79 -9.55
CA GLY A 193 17.20 -14.48 -8.91
C GLY A 193 15.89 -13.71 -8.89
N TYR A 194 15.86 -12.63 -8.12
CA TYR A 194 14.79 -11.65 -8.16
C TYR A 194 15.37 -10.26 -8.34
N THR A 195 14.65 -9.46 -9.13
CA THR A 195 15.01 -8.08 -9.44
C THR A 195 13.95 -7.16 -8.85
N TRP A 196 14.40 -6.18 -8.08
CA TRP A 196 13.57 -5.07 -7.58
C TRP A 196 14.00 -3.77 -8.23
N THR A 197 13.02 -2.94 -8.51
CA THR A 197 13.24 -1.67 -9.17
C THR A 197 12.24 -0.71 -8.58
N PHE A 198 12.69 0.27 -7.79
CA PHE A 198 11.82 1.23 -7.14
C PHE A 198 11.86 2.57 -7.88
N GLY A 199 10.68 3.12 -8.15
CA GLY A 199 10.49 4.48 -8.62
C GLY A 199 10.57 5.49 -7.48
N TYR A 200 11.24 6.61 -7.72
CA TYR A 200 11.24 7.77 -6.85
C TYR A 200 10.16 8.75 -7.29
N LEU A 201 9.26 9.06 -6.37
CA LEU A 201 8.19 10.03 -6.51
C LEU A 201 8.53 11.31 -5.74
N GLU A 202 8.31 12.46 -6.35
CA GLU A 202 8.57 13.75 -5.71
C GLU A 202 7.63 13.94 -4.52
N GLY A 203 8.17 14.34 -3.36
CA GLY A 203 7.42 14.50 -2.11
C GLY A 203 6.99 13.20 -1.43
N LEU A 204 7.12 12.04 -2.10
CA LEU A 204 6.67 10.74 -1.61
C LEU A 204 7.82 9.74 -1.41
N GLY A 205 8.97 9.92 -2.08
CA GLY A 205 10.13 9.04 -1.94
C GLY A 205 10.00 7.74 -2.76
N HIS A 206 10.62 6.66 -2.28
CA HIS A 206 10.63 5.36 -2.96
C HIS A 206 9.38 4.52 -2.62
N LEU A 207 8.20 5.02 -2.97
CA LEU A 207 6.93 4.31 -2.74
C LEU A 207 6.46 3.50 -3.95
N ALA A 208 6.99 3.79 -5.14
CA ALA A 208 6.52 3.15 -6.37
C ALA A 208 7.40 1.98 -6.78
N THR A 209 6.75 0.97 -7.36
CA THR A 209 7.33 -0.18 -8.05
C THR A 209 7.95 -1.22 -7.10
N GLY A 210 7.15 -1.78 -6.19
CA GLY A 210 7.63 -2.66 -5.10
C GLY A 210 7.73 -4.17 -5.39
N GLY A 211 7.26 -4.67 -6.52
CA GLY A 211 7.16 -6.12 -6.76
C GLY A 211 8.38 -6.77 -7.43
N PRO A 212 8.88 -7.92 -6.93
CA PRO A 212 9.97 -8.63 -7.59
C PRO A 212 9.55 -9.21 -8.93
N LEU A 213 10.48 -9.18 -9.91
CA LEU A 213 10.41 -10.06 -11.06
C LEU A 213 11.50 -11.11 -10.96
N GLY A 214 11.11 -12.37 -11.11
CA GLY A 214 12.05 -13.46 -11.14
C GLY A 214 12.92 -13.42 -12.41
N VAL A 215 14.12 -13.96 -12.33
CA VAL A 215 15.04 -14.14 -13.46
C VAL A 215 15.74 -15.49 -13.35
N PRO A 216 15.83 -16.29 -14.43
CA PRO A 216 16.72 -17.44 -14.43
C PRO A 216 18.17 -16.97 -14.32
N LEU A 217 19.08 -17.82 -13.85
CA LEU A 217 20.50 -17.49 -13.77
C LEU A 217 21.37 -18.61 -14.39
N PRO A 218 22.36 -18.28 -15.25
CA PRO A 218 22.70 -16.93 -15.73
C PRO A 218 21.68 -16.42 -16.76
N PHE A 219 21.58 -15.09 -16.90
CA PHE A 219 20.63 -14.46 -17.83
C PHE A 219 21.10 -13.06 -18.23
N GLU A 220 20.64 -12.58 -19.39
CA GLU A 220 20.83 -11.20 -19.85
C GLU A 220 19.48 -10.62 -20.23
N ARG A 221 19.23 -9.37 -19.84
CA ARG A 221 18.01 -8.63 -20.16
C ARG A 221 18.32 -7.18 -20.50
N THR A 222 17.61 -6.65 -21.49
CA THR A 222 17.59 -5.21 -21.76
C THR A 222 16.46 -4.56 -20.97
N GLU A 223 16.78 -3.63 -20.08
CA GLU A 223 15.83 -2.87 -19.29
C GLU A 223 15.74 -1.43 -19.81
N TYR A 224 14.52 -1.00 -20.16
CA TYR A 224 14.22 0.36 -20.55
C TYR A 224 13.60 1.11 -19.38
N PHE A 225 14.17 2.26 -19.05
CA PHE A 225 13.66 3.16 -18.02
C PHE A 225 13.12 4.41 -18.67
N GLN A 226 11.94 4.83 -18.25
CA GLN A 226 11.44 6.14 -18.65
C GLN A 226 12.44 7.22 -18.19
N ARG A 227 12.96 8.01 -19.14
CA ARG A 227 13.82 9.15 -18.84
C ARG A 227 13.01 10.14 -18.01
N ALA A 228 13.65 10.63 -16.95
CA ALA A 228 13.06 11.64 -16.12
C ALA A 228 12.95 12.98 -16.88
N GLY A 229 11.73 13.51 -17.01
CA GLY A 229 11.55 14.94 -16.80
C GLY A 229 11.89 15.30 -15.35
N ARG A 230 12.28 16.55 -15.06
CA ARG A 230 12.71 17.01 -13.72
C ARG A 230 11.87 16.35 -12.59
N GLY A 231 12.52 15.58 -11.72
CA GLY A 231 11.89 15.00 -10.51
C GLY A 231 11.81 13.46 -10.44
N ARG A 232 11.94 12.73 -11.56
CA ARG A 232 11.87 11.24 -11.54
C ARG A 232 13.26 10.63 -11.36
N ARG A 233 13.40 9.63 -10.49
CA ARG A 233 14.60 8.77 -10.42
C ARG A 233 14.15 7.32 -10.31
N VAL A 234 14.93 6.41 -10.87
CA VAL A 234 14.67 4.97 -10.71
C VAL A 234 15.91 4.34 -10.10
N SER A 235 15.71 3.57 -9.03
CA SER A 235 16.76 2.83 -8.33
C SER A 235 16.50 1.34 -8.50
N ALA A 236 17.48 0.59 -9.00
CA ALA A 236 17.39 -0.87 -9.14
C ALA A 236 18.25 -1.56 -8.09
N SER A 237 17.72 -2.61 -7.47
CA SER A 237 18.45 -3.48 -6.55
C SER A 237 18.19 -4.94 -6.91
N THR A 238 19.26 -5.71 -7.10
CA THR A 238 19.16 -7.15 -7.34
C THR A 238 19.41 -7.90 -6.04
N ALA A 239 18.53 -8.82 -5.67
CA ALA A 239 18.74 -9.70 -4.54
C ALA A 239 18.71 -11.16 -5.00
N THR A 240 19.84 -11.84 -4.86
CA THR A 240 19.95 -13.27 -5.13
C THR A 240 19.52 -14.03 -3.88
N ARG A 241 18.48 -14.85 -3.96
CA ARG A 241 18.09 -15.71 -2.84
C ARG A 241 18.63 -17.12 -3.06
N ALA A 242 19.64 -17.50 -2.27
CA ALA A 242 20.00 -18.90 -2.11
C ALA A 242 18.88 -19.58 -1.27
N SER A 243 18.02 -20.36 -1.93
CA SER A 243 17.07 -21.35 -1.38
C SER A 243 16.38 -20.98 -0.05
N ILE A 244 15.08 -20.68 -0.09
CA ILE A 244 14.20 -20.94 1.07
C ILE A 244 13.89 -22.43 1.04
N PRO A 245 14.13 -23.21 2.10
CA PRO A 245 13.44 -24.48 2.23
C PRO A 245 11.94 -24.19 2.28
N ARG A 246 11.20 -24.92 1.45
CA ARG A 246 9.73 -24.94 1.38
C ARG A 246 9.16 -24.80 2.79
N ALA A 247 8.49 -23.68 3.09
CA ALA A 247 7.86 -23.49 4.39
C ALA A 247 6.90 -24.67 4.60
N ALA A 248 7.19 -25.51 5.60
CA ALA A 248 6.28 -26.53 6.05
C ALA A 248 4.98 -25.84 6.48
N THR A 249 3.86 -26.33 5.94
CA THR A 249 2.52 -25.93 6.31
C THR A 249 2.34 -26.13 7.82
N SER A 250 2.45 -25.05 8.61
CA SER A 250 2.09 -25.08 10.02
C SER A 250 0.59 -24.86 10.13
N THR A 251 -0.16 -25.96 10.08
CA THR A 251 -1.56 -25.99 10.48
C THR A 251 -1.62 -25.94 12.00
N ALA A 252 -1.75 -24.74 12.56
CA ALA A 252 -2.05 -24.58 13.99
C ALA A 252 -3.59 -24.53 14.17
N ALA A 253 -4.18 -25.69 14.44
CA ALA A 253 -5.54 -25.79 14.99
C ALA A 253 -5.53 -25.45 16.50
N PRO A 254 -6.57 -24.78 17.03
CA PRO A 254 -6.62 -24.42 18.45
C PRO A 254 -6.95 -25.66 19.29
N ARG A 255 -6.07 -26.02 20.23
CA ARG A 255 -6.37 -27.03 21.26
C ARG A 255 -6.77 -26.32 22.56
N SER A 256 -8.08 -26.28 22.80
CA SER A 256 -8.67 -26.16 24.13
C SER A 256 -8.31 -27.40 24.96
N ALA A 257 -7.63 -27.22 26.09
CA ALA A 257 -7.45 -28.28 27.09
C ALA A 257 -8.22 -27.90 28.35
N ASN A 258 -9.42 -28.48 28.47
CA ASN A 258 -10.13 -28.62 29.72
C ASN A 258 -10.06 -30.11 30.10
N ARG A 259 -9.37 -30.46 31.19
CA ARG A 259 -9.61 -31.69 31.96
C ARG A 259 -8.87 -31.69 33.30
N GLU A 260 -9.64 -31.39 34.33
CA GLU A 260 -9.69 -32.08 35.62
C GLU A 260 -8.91 -33.41 35.74
N ARG A 261 -8.10 -33.53 36.82
CA ARG A 261 -8.16 -34.65 37.76
C ARG A 261 -7.39 -34.39 39.07
N ALA A 262 -8.16 -34.40 40.16
CA ALA A 262 -7.96 -35.00 41.50
C ALA A 262 -6.55 -35.24 42.11
N ARG A 263 -6.37 -34.59 43.28
CA ARG A 263 -5.97 -35.09 44.63
C ARG A 263 -4.78 -36.05 44.83
N SER A 264 -3.77 -35.55 45.55
CA SER A 264 -3.18 -36.02 46.82
C SER A 264 -2.03 -35.04 47.17
N GLY A 265 -1.67 -34.62 48.38
CA GLY A 265 -1.96 -35.01 49.75
C GLY A 265 -0.62 -35.12 50.51
N THR A 266 -0.20 -34.07 51.23
CA THR A 266 0.76 -33.98 52.37
C THR A 266 1.26 -32.52 52.41
N GLY A 267 1.40 -31.76 53.49
CA GLY A 267 1.31 -31.95 54.94
C GLY A 267 2.29 -30.95 55.59
N THR A 268 1.91 -30.32 56.72
CA THR A 268 2.73 -29.44 57.63
C THR A 268 3.16 -28.06 57.11
N GLY A 269 3.11 -26.92 57.83
CA GLY A 269 2.67 -26.59 59.20
C GLY A 269 3.23 -25.20 59.62
N VAL A 270 2.40 -24.42 60.33
CA VAL A 270 2.73 -23.57 61.50
C VAL A 270 3.23 -22.10 61.35
N CYS A 271 2.53 -21.23 62.10
CA CYS A 271 2.87 -19.91 62.73
C CYS A 271 3.22 -18.67 61.88
N SER A 272 3.02 -17.41 62.31
CA SER A 272 2.10 -16.72 63.24
C SER A 272 2.44 -15.21 63.22
N ARG A 273 1.44 -14.35 63.47
CA ARG A 273 1.47 -13.03 64.16
C ARG A 273 2.11 -11.76 63.53
N ARG A 274 1.23 -10.71 63.48
CA ARG A 274 1.38 -9.29 63.94
C ARG A 274 2.44 -8.41 63.20
N ARG A 275 2.32 -7.09 62.96
CA ARG A 275 1.57 -5.98 63.59
C ARG A 275 1.71 -4.69 62.73
N SER A 276 0.77 -3.75 62.94
CA SER A 276 0.88 -2.26 62.92
C SER A 276 1.16 -1.42 61.64
N LYS A 277 0.14 -0.61 61.29
CA LYS A 277 0.15 0.75 60.66
C LYS A 277 0.83 1.82 61.56
N PRO A 278 0.89 3.13 61.21
CA PRO A 278 1.35 3.86 60.00
C PRO A 278 2.34 5.01 60.41
N PRO A 279 2.63 6.04 59.58
CA PRO A 279 2.22 7.39 60.02
C PRO A 279 1.83 8.39 58.91
N ARG A 280 1.23 9.50 59.38
CA ARG A 280 0.77 10.70 58.66
C ARG A 280 1.57 11.93 59.15
N THR A 281 1.79 12.89 58.24
CA THR A 281 1.85 14.37 58.42
C THR A 281 2.98 15.03 59.26
N ARG A 282 3.64 16.07 58.69
CA ARG A 282 3.32 17.50 58.91
C ARG A 282 4.33 18.49 58.25
N ARG A 283 3.74 19.53 57.62
CA ARG A 283 4.00 21.02 57.63
C ARG A 283 5.43 21.56 57.38
N ARG A 284 5.71 22.55 56.49
CA ARG A 284 5.20 23.92 56.16
C ARG A 284 6.12 25.03 56.74
N THR A 285 6.82 25.78 55.86
CA THR A 285 7.24 27.21 55.95
C THR A 285 7.69 27.62 54.53
N ILE A 286 7.05 28.46 53.71
CA ILE A 286 6.69 29.91 53.71
C ILE A 286 7.89 30.87 53.48
N CYS A 287 8.03 31.30 52.20
CA CYS A 287 8.31 32.65 51.58
C CYS A 287 9.50 33.53 52.05
N PRO A 288 9.99 34.54 51.27
CA PRO A 288 9.33 35.30 50.17
C PRO A 288 10.20 35.63 48.90
N PRO A 289 9.65 36.37 47.91
CA PRO A 289 10.30 36.70 46.62
C PRO A 289 10.88 38.13 46.55
N GLY A 290 11.68 38.42 45.51
CA GLY A 290 12.17 39.76 45.16
C GLY A 290 12.81 39.80 43.76
N PRO A 291 12.92 40.98 43.10
CA PRO A 291 12.22 41.21 41.83
C PRO A 291 13.10 41.36 40.58
N ALA A 292 12.42 41.34 39.43
CA ALA A 292 12.93 41.70 38.10
C ALA A 292 12.76 43.20 37.80
N THR A 293 13.77 43.79 37.16
CA THR A 293 13.81 44.99 36.26
C THR A 293 15.32 45.21 35.96
N ARG A 294 15.84 45.48 34.77
CA ARG A 294 15.36 45.99 33.48
C ARG A 294 16.01 45.22 32.34
#